data_AF-A0A151J9Z4-F1
#
_entry.id   AF-A0A151J9Z4-F1
#
_cell.length_a   1.000
_cell.length_b   1.000
_cell.length_c   1.000
_cell.angle_alpha   90.00
_cell.angle_beta   90.00
_cell.angle_gamma   90.00
#
_symmetry.space_group_name_H-M   'P 1'
#
loop_
_entity.id
_entity.type
_entity.pdbx_description
1 polymer ?
#
loop_
_entity_poly.entity_id
_entity_poly.type
_entity_poly.pdbx_seq_one_letter_code
_entity_poly.pdbx_strand_id
1 'polypeptide(L)' 'MLFYRFHINLQKGKTIYPHPVILLHLNPRFFYGNSEPYVVMNCWNNGAWGHEERHQGQLSWMPGRDFVLT' A
#
# COMPACT_ATOMS: atom_id res chain seq x y z
N MET A 1 4.69 19.26 -2.13
CA MET A 1 4.91 17.81 -2.32
C MET A 1 3.58 17.12 -2.05
N LEU A 2 2.84 16.72 -3.09
CA LEU A 2 1.57 16.01 -2.91
C LEU A 2 1.91 14.54 -2.60
N PHE A 3 1.55 14.07 -1.40
CA PHE A 3 1.70 12.67 -1.03
C PHE A 3 0.60 11.87 -1.72
N TYR A 4 0.89 11.34 -2.91
CA TYR A 4 -0.09 10.59 -3.70
C TYR A 4 -0.36 9.18 -3.15
N ARG A 5 0.59 8.61 -2.38
CA ARG A 5 0.50 7.28 -1.76
C ARG A 5 1.58 7.07 -0.70
N PHE A 6 1.36 6.12 0.20
CA PHE A 6 2.41 5.47 0.99
C PHE A 6 2.20 3.95 0.96
N HIS A 7 3.13 3.17 1.50
CA HIS A 7 2.88 1.75 1.70
C HIS A 7 3.44 1.23 3.01
N ILE A 8 2.85 0.15 3.49
CA ILE A 8 3.28 -0.61 4.67
C ILE A 8 3.48 -2.05 4.21
N ASN A 9 4.64 -2.62 4.52
CA ASN A 9 4.98 -4.00 4.19
C ASN A 9 5.09 -4.83 5.46
N LEU A 10 4.35 -5.93 5.53
CA LEU A 10 4.71 -7.06 6.38
C LEU A 10 5.64 -7.98 5.58
N GLN A 11 6.94 -7.82 5.80
CA GLN A 11 7.98 -8.48 5.02
C GLN A 11 8.84 -9.44 5.85
N LYS A 12 9.40 -10.44 5.18
CA LYS A 12 10.34 -11.39 5.78
C LYS A 12 11.73 -10.75 5.90
N GLY A 13 12.10 -10.41 7.13
CA GLY A 13 13.39 -9.81 7.43
C GLY A 13 13.42 -8.30 7.20
N LYS A 14 14.52 -7.66 7.62
CA LYS A 14 14.69 -6.20 7.60
C LYS A 14 15.42 -5.65 6.37
N THR A 15 15.90 -6.53 5.49
CA THR A 15 16.68 -6.16 4.32
C THR A 15 15.77 -5.73 3.18
N ILE A 16 16.20 -4.73 2.42
CA ILE A 16 15.53 -4.29 1.18
C ILE A 16 16.12 -4.95 -0.07
N TYR A 17 17.35 -5.48 0.04
CA TYR A 17 18.03 -6.23 -1.01
C TYR A 17 18.69 -7.49 -0.42
N PRO A 18 18.60 -8.66 -1.09
CA PRO A 18 17.71 -8.94 -2.23
C PRO A 18 16.25 -8.67 -1.85
N HIS A 19 15.39 -8.44 -2.85
CA HIS A 19 14.01 -8.00 -2.60
C HIS A 19 13.32 -9.00 -1.65
N PRO A 20 12.80 -8.55 -0.50
CA PRO A 20 12.25 -9.45 0.50
C PRO A 20 10.94 -10.08 0.00
N VAL A 21 10.58 -11.21 0.59
CA VAL A 21 9.20 -11.70 0.52
C VAL A 21 8.32 -10.73 1.29
N ILE A 22 7.26 -10.23 0.67
CA ILE A 22 6.25 -9.35 1.30
C ILE A 22 4.95 -10.14 1.34
N LEU A 23 4.52 -10.57 2.53
CA LEU A 23 3.27 -11.31 2.69
C LEU A 23 2.05 -10.39 2.60
N LEU A 24 2.22 -9.12 3.02
CA LEU A 24 1.20 -8.08 2.87
C LEU A 24 1.86 -6.77 2.49
N HIS A 25 1.53 -6.28 1.30
CA HIS A 25 1.80 -4.93 0.83
C HIS A 25 0.50 -4.14 0.87
N LEU A 26 0.42 -3.18 1.79
CA LEU A 26 -0.72 -2.28 1.94
C LEU A 26 -0.37 -0.92 1.34
N ASN A 27 -1.05 -0.51 0.28
CA ASN A 27 -0.72 0.69 -0.47
C ASN A 27 -1.94 1.61 -0.70
N PRO A 28 -2.21 2.52 0.24
CA PRO A 28 -3.18 3.60 0.05
C PRO A 28 -2.78 4.56 -1.04
N ARG A 29 -3.73 4.92 -1.91
CA ARG A 29 -3.55 5.85 -3.02
C ARG A 29 -4.63 6.94 -2.92
N PHE A 30 -4.22 8.19 -2.68
CA PHE A 30 -5.14 9.28 -2.34
C PHE A 30 -5.61 10.09 -3.53
N PHE A 31 -4.80 10.16 -4.59
CA PHE A 31 -5.13 10.90 -5.80
C PHE A 31 -4.38 10.28 -6.99
N TYR A 32 -5.05 9.41 -7.75
CA TYR A 32 -4.53 8.92 -9.02
C TYR A 32 -5.43 9.41 -10.16
N GLY A 33 -5.13 10.59 -10.70
CA GLY A 33 -6.01 11.28 -11.66
C GLY A 33 -7.33 11.71 -11.01
N ASN A 34 -8.46 11.50 -11.71
CA ASN A 34 -9.83 11.80 -11.25
C ASN A 34 -10.51 10.64 -10.51
N SER A 35 -9.73 9.70 -9.95
CA SER A 35 -10.28 8.53 -9.25
C SER A 35 -10.40 8.78 -7.75
N GLU A 36 -11.46 8.25 -7.16
CA GLU A 36 -11.67 8.24 -5.71
C GLU A 36 -10.51 7.52 -4.99
N PRO A 37 -10.16 7.91 -3.75
CA PRO A 37 -9.16 7.21 -2.96
C PRO A 37 -9.46 5.72 -2.82
N TYR A 38 -8.42 4.88 -2.90
CA TYR A 38 -8.54 3.44 -2.71
C TYR A 38 -7.27 2.86 -2.08
N VAL A 39 -7.42 1.68 -1.48
CA VAL A 39 -6.29 0.90 -0.96
C VAL A 39 -6.04 -0.28 -1.88
N VAL A 40 -4.76 -0.48 -2.24
CA VAL A 40 -4.30 -1.72 -2.87
C VAL A 40 -3.69 -2.62 -1.82
N MET A 41 -4.10 -3.89 -1.81
CA MET A 41 -3.42 -4.97 -1.10
C MET A 41 -2.81 -5.94 -2.11
N ASN A 42 -1.61 -6.44 -1.82
CA ASN A 42 -0.94 -7.46 -2.64
C ASN A 42 0.10 -8.21 -1.80
N CYS A 43 0.73 -9.22 -2.39
CA CYS A 43 1.94 -9.88 -1.87
C CYS A 43 3.06 -9.90 -2.93
N TRP A 44 4.31 -9.87 -2.47
CA TRP A 44 5.48 -10.18 -3.28
C TRP A 44 6.05 -11.51 -2.85
N ASN A 45 5.87 -12.54 -3.67
CA ASN A 45 6.43 -13.87 -3.44
C ASN A 45 7.03 -14.39 -4.75
N ASN A 46 7.96 -15.34 -4.65
CA ASN A 46 8.60 -15.98 -5.81
C ASN A 46 9.13 -15.00 -6.88
N GLY A 47 9.57 -13.81 -6.46
CA GLY A 47 10.16 -12.80 -7.34
C GLY A 47 9.15 -11.95 -8.13
N ALA A 48 7.86 -11.96 -7.78
CA ALA A 48 6.84 -11.17 -8.47
C ALA A 48 5.75 -10.64 -7.54
N TRP A 49 5.05 -9.59 -7.99
CA TRP A 49 3.78 -9.18 -7.42
C TRP A 49 2.68 -10.17 -7.79
N GLY A 50 1.80 -10.46 -6.84
CA GLY A 50 0.57 -11.21 -7.08
C GLY A 50 -0.53 -10.36 -7.71
N HIS A 51 -1.76 -10.87 -7.62
CA HIS A 51 -2.97 -10.14 -8.03
C HIS A 51 -3.26 -8.98 -7.08
N GLU A 52 -3.57 -7.79 -7.61
CA GLU A 52 -3.96 -6.64 -6.79
C GLU A 52 -5.40 -6.80 -6.27
N GLU A 53 -5.58 -6.71 -4.97
CA GLU A 53 -6.89 -6.51 -4.35
C GLU A 53 -7.12 -5.01 -4.15
N ARG A 54 -8.26 -4.49 -4.61
CA ARG A 54 -8.58 -3.05 -4.57
C ARG A 54 -9.81 -2.81 -3.72
N HIS A 55 -9.63 -2.02 -2.67
CA HIS A 55 -10.69 -1.67 -1.73
C HIS A 55 -11.02 -0.18 -1.84
N GLN A 56 -12.23 0.10 -2.34
CA GLN A 56 -12.81 1.44 -2.41
C GLN A 56 -13.60 1.73 -1.12
N GLY A 57 -13.66 2.99 -0.69
CA GLY A 57 -14.50 3.38 0.45
C GLY A 57 -14.07 4.71 1.09
N GLN A 58 -14.78 5.12 2.14
CA GLN A 58 -14.36 6.23 3.00
C GLN A 58 -13.10 5.83 3.76
N LEU A 59 -11.95 6.01 3.13
CA LEU A 59 -10.68 5.97 3.83
C LEU A 59 -10.63 7.21 4.71
N SER A 60 -10.52 7.00 6.02
CA SER A 60 -10.20 8.08 6.96
C SER A 60 -8.80 8.66 6.70
N TRP A 61 -8.04 8.05 5.78
CA TRP A 61 -6.68 8.37 5.43
C TRP A 61 -6.70 9.42 4.33
N MET A 62 -6.23 10.62 4.65
CA MET A 62 -6.14 11.74 3.73
C MET A 62 -4.81 12.47 3.96
N PRO A 63 -4.24 13.11 2.93
CA PRO A 63 -3.08 13.97 3.12
C PRO A 63 -3.35 15.03 4.20
N GLY A 64 -2.41 15.17 5.15
CA GLY A 64 -2.53 16.12 6.26
C GLY A 64 -3.40 15.67 7.43
N ARG A 65 -3.87 14.41 7.44
CA ARG A 65 -4.62 13.83 8.55
C ARG A 65 -3.88 12.65 9.18
N ASP A 66 -3.90 12.60 10.50
CA ASP A 66 -3.38 11.45 11.26
C ASP A 66 -4.26 10.22 11.01
N PHE A 67 -3.64 9.04 11.08
CA PHE A 67 -4.34 7.77 10.97
C PHE A 67 -3.82 6.76 11.99
N VAL A 68 -4.69 5.81 12.34
CA VAL A 68 -4.35 4.61 13.10
C VAL A 68 -4.67 3.41 12.22
N LEU A 69 -3.72 2.49 12.11
CA LEU A 69 -3.89 1.18 11.50
C LEU A 69 -3.76 0.14 12.60
N THR A 70 -4.81 -0.64 12.82
CA THR A 70 -4.90 -1.71 13.84
C THR A 70 -4.97 -3.07 13.19
#